data_AF-A0A285UPF3-F1
#
_entry.id   AF-A0A285UPF3-F1
#
_cell.length_a   1.000
_cell.length_b   1.000
_cell.length_c   1.000
_cell.angle_alpha   90.00
_cell.angle_beta   90.00
_cell.angle_gamma   90.00
#
_symmetry.space_group_name_H-M   'P 1'
#
loop_
_entity.id
_entity.type
_entity.pdbx_description
1 polymer ?
#
loop_
_entity_poly.entity_id
_entity_poly.type
_entity_poly.pdbx_seq_one_letter_code
_entity_poly.pdbx_strand_id
1 'polypeptide(L)'
;MWIIFGVIAIVITFINLYLYIVGKDYKIAMALGLSFTALTLCAEYSLISMWVEAEDWAALMDVVPGMERALWFLTIVSILLNIAPIFLERRRKKK
;
A
#
# COMPACT_ATOMS: atom_id res chain seq x y z
N MET A 1 -14.85 -2.02 3.18
CA MET A 1 -13.84 -2.88 3.84
C MET A 1 -12.47 -2.63 3.22
N TRP A 2 -11.85 -1.48 3.49
CA TRP A 2 -10.55 -1.07 2.94
C TRP A 2 -9.42 -2.08 3.23
N ILE A 3 -9.51 -2.78 4.36
CA ILE A 3 -8.57 -3.83 4.80
C ILE A 3 -8.33 -4.89 3.72
N ILE A 4 -9.35 -5.24 2.93
CA ILE A 4 -9.23 -6.25 1.87
C ILE A 4 -8.20 -5.80 0.82
N PHE A 5 -8.25 -4.54 0.39
CA PHE A 5 -7.27 -4.00 -0.54
C PHE A 5 -5.86 -3.97 0.08
N GLY A 6 -5.75 -3.67 1.37
CA GLY A 6 -4.48 -3.64 2.09
C GLY A 6 -3.83 -5.02 2.16
N VAL A 7 -4.62 -6.07 2.46
CA VAL A 7 -4.13 -7.46 2.47
C VAL A 7 -3.67 -7.89 1.09
N ILE A 8 -4.44 -7.57 0.04
CA ILE A 8 -4.05 -7.86 -1.34
C ILE A 8 -2.74 -7.12 -1.70
N ALA A 9 -2.60 -5.85 -1.32
CA ALA A 9 -1.37 -5.08 -1.53
C ALA A 9 -0.15 -5.76 -0.89
N ILE A 10 -0.29 -6.26 0.34
CA ILE A 10 0.78 -6.97 1.06
C ILE A 10 1.19 -8.25 0.31
N VAL A 11 0.22 -9.08 -0.06
CA VAL A 11 0.47 -10.33 -0.80
C VAL A 11 1.18 -10.06 -2.12
N ILE A 12 0.70 -9.08 -2.89
CA ILE A 12 1.30 -8.70 -4.18
C ILE A 12 2.71 -8.13 -3.98
N THR A 13 2.96 -7.38 -2.90
CA THR A 13 4.30 -6.86 -2.57
C THR A 13 5.28 -8.01 -2.31
N PHE A 14 4.87 -9.05 -1.59
CA PHE A 14 5.72 -10.24 -1.44
C PHE A 14 5.97 -10.97 -2.76
N ILE A 15 4.96 -11.07 -3.63
CA ILE A 15 5.12 -11.63 -4.98
C ILE A 15 6.13 -10.81 -5.80
N ASN A 16 6.04 -9.48 -5.77
CA ASN A 16 6.98 -8.57 -6.42
C ASN A 16 8.44 -8.86 -5.98
N LEU A 17 8.68 -8.89 -4.67
CA LEU A 17 10.01 -9.18 -4.11
C LEU A 17 10.50 -10.59 -4.49
N TYR A 18 9.62 -11.59 -4.45
CA TYR A 18 9.95 -12.96 -4.85
C TYR A 18 10.34 -13.05 -6.32
N LEU A 19 9.56 -12.43 -7.23
CA LEU A 19 9.84 -12.41 -8.67
C LEU A 19 11.20 -11.77 -8.96
N TYR A 20 11.56 -10.70 -8.25
CA TYR A 20 12.89 -10.10 -8.34
C TYR A 20 14.01 -11.08 -7.93
N ILE A 21 13.85 -11.79 -6.81
CA ILE A 21 14.84 -12.74 -6.29
C ILE A 21 15.09 -13.89 -7.30
N VAL A 22 14.05 -14.42 -7.91
CA VAL A 22 14.16 -15.50 -8.91
C VAL A 22 14.52 -15.00 -10.32
N GLY A 23 14.79 -13.69 -10.48
CA GLY A 23 15.20 -13.09 -11.75
C GLY A 23 14.09 -12.97 -12.81
N LYS A 24 12.82 -13.05 -12.40
CA LYS A 24 11.66 -12.86 -13.28
C LYS A 24 11.23 -11.39 -13.33
N ASP A 25 10.41 -11.02 -14.33
CA ASP A 25 9.89 -9.65 -14.42
C ASP A 25 8.89 -9.38 -13.28
N TYR A 26 9.26 -8.46 -12.41
CA TYR A 26 8.50 -8.08 -11.22
C TYR A 26 7.65 -6.80 -11.43
N LYS A 27 7.83 -6.08 -12.56
CA LYS A 27 7.27 -4.73 -12.73
C LYS A 27 5.74 -4.68 -12.69
N ILE A 28 5.06 -5.70 -13.21
CA ILE A 28 3.60 -5.80 -13.13
C ILE A 28 3.15 -6.02 -11.68
N ALA A 29 3.81 -6.92 -10.94
CA ALA A 29 3.51 -7.14 -9.53
C ALA A 29 3.78 -5.88 -8.70
N MET A 30 4.87 -5.17 -8.96
CA MET A 30 5.16 -3.86 -8.36
C MET A 30 4.03 -2.85 -8.63
N ALA A 31 3.60 -2.70 -9.89
CA ALA A 31 2.54 -1.77 -10.26
C ALA A 31 1.23 -2.13 -9.55
N LEU A 32 0.88 -3.42 -9.51
CA LEU A 32 -0.31 -3.89 -8.79
C LEU A 32 -0.20 -3.64 -7.28
N GLY A 33 0.96 -3.88 -6.66
CA GLY A 33 1.16 -3.65 -5.22
C GLY A 33 0.93 -2.19 -4.83
N LEU A 34 1.45 -1.27 -5.63
CA LEU A 34 1.22 0.17 -5.46
C LEU A 34 -0.24 0.56 -5.75
N SER A 35 -0.86 0.01 -6.80
CA SER A 35 -2.27 0.27 -7.12
C SER A 35 -3.22 -0.17 -6.01
N PHE A 36 -3.01 -1.36 -5.43
CA PHE A 36 -3.82 -1.83 -4.30
C PHE A 36 -3.54 -1.05 -3.01
N THR A 37 -2.32 -0.55 -2.81
CA THR A 37 -2.02 0.41 -1.74
C THR A 37 -2.84 1.70 -1.91
N ALA A 38 -2.90 2.25 -3.13
CA ALA A 38 -3.72 3.43 -3.43
C ALA A 38 -5.21 3.16 -3.25
N LEU A 39 -5.72 2.02 -3.73
CA LEU A 39 -7.12 1.61 -3.53
C LEU A 39 -7.48 1.45 -2.05
N THR A 40 -6.54 1.01 -1.23
CA THR A 40 -6.71 0.94 0.23
C THR A 40 -6.97 2.33 0.81
N LEU A 41 -6.17 3.33 0.42
CA LEU A 41 -6.35 4.72 0.85
C LEU A 41 -7.64 5.33 0.32
N CYS A 42 -8.01 5.09 -0.94
CA CYS A 42 -9.29 5.55 -1.49
C CYS A 42 -10.48 4.94 -0.74
N ALA A 43 -10.42 3.63 -0.45
CA ALA A 43 -11.49 2.95 0.28
C ALA A 43 -11.60 3.43 1.74
N GLU A 44 -10.48 3.74 2.38
CA GLU A 44 -10.49 4.38 3.69
C GLU A 44 -11.09 5.79 3.63
N TYR A 45 -10.70 6.59 2.64
CA TYR A 45 -11.24 7.93 2.47
C TYR A 45 -12.76 7.90 2.24
N SER A 46 -13.27 6.91 1.49
CA SER A 46 -14.71 6.70 1.37
C SER A 46 -15.38 6.33 2.70
N LEU A 47 -14.71 5.57 3.58
CA LEU A 47 -15.22 5.28 4.94
C LEU A 47 -15.33 6.55 5.77
N ILE A 48 -14.29 7.39 5.75
CA ILE A 48 -14.29 8.69 6.43
C ILE A 48 -15.41 9.58 5.90
N SER A 49 -15.63 9.62 4.58
CA SER A 49 -16.73 10.38 3.95
C SER A 49 -18.10 9.93 4.49
N MET A 50 -18.32 8.62 4.62
CA MET A 50 -19.58 8.09 5.17
C MET A 50 -19.80 8.53 6.62
N TRP A 51 -18.74 8.57 7.46
CA TRP A 51 -18.87 9.07 8.83
C TRP A 51 -19.15 10.57 8.88
N VAL A 52 -18.57 11.36 7.97
CA VAL A 52 -18.88 12.80 7.85
C VAL A 52 -20.35 13.01 7.44
N GLU A 53 -20.81 12.29 6.42
CA GLU A 53 -22.20 12.36 5.95
C GLU A 53 -23.22 11.90 7.00
N ALA A 54 -22.84 10.96 7.87
CA ALA A 54 -23.64 10.49 8.99
C ALA A 54 -23.50 11.36 10.26
N GLU A 55 -22.70 12.43 10.22
CA GLU A 55 -22.36 13.29 11.37
C GLU A 55 -21.79 12.51 12.58
N ASP A 56 -21.11 11.40 12.33
CA ASP A 56 -20.49 10.56 13.36
C ASP A 56 -19.11 11.12 13.78
N TRP A 57 -19.14 12.29 14.42
CA TRP A 57 -17.94 12.98 14.90
C TRP A 57 -17.19 12.17 15.95
N ALA A 58 -17.90 11.35 16.73
CA ALA A 58 -17.30 10.50 17.76
C ALA A 58 -16.41 9.44 17.11
N ALA A 59 -16.88 8.74 16.07
CA ALA A 59 -16.06 7.78 15.32
C ALA A 59 -14.87 8.46 14.64
N LEU A 60 -15.08 9.66 14.07
CA LEU A 60 -13.99 10.43 13.45
C LEU A 60 -12.88 10.76 14.46
N MET A 61 -13.24 11.25 15.65
CA MET A 61 -12.26 11.62 16.69
C MET A 61 -11.54 10.41 17.30
N ASP A 62 -12.22 9.28 17.46
CA ASP A 62 -11.66 8.07 18.08
C ASP A 62 -10.74 7.31 17.10
N VAL A 63 -11.15 7.18 15.84
CA VAL A 63 -10.54 6.24 14.89
C VAL A 63 -9.54 6.89 13.94
N VAL A 64 -9.89 8.04 13.35
CA VAL A 64 -9.11 8.64 12.23
C VAL A 64 -7.68 9.01 12.63
N PRO A 65 -7.40 9.65 13.78
CA PRO A 65 -6.03 10.03 14.13
C PRO A 65 -5.09 8.83 14.36
N GLY A 66 -5.62 7.70 14.81
CA GLY A 66 -4.86 6.46 14.94
C GLY A 66 -4.58 5.83 13.58
N MET A 67 -5.63 5.72 12.76
CA MET A 67 -5.55 5.08 11.46
C MET A 67 -4.72 5.87 10.44
N GLU A 68 -4.79 7.21 10.44
CA GLU A 68 -4.00 8.09 9.57
C GLU A 68 -2.49 7.84 9.74
N ARG A 69 -2.01 7.81 11.00
CA ARG A 69 -0.60 7.54 11.32
C ARG A 69 -0.18 6.15 10.87
N ALA A 70 -1.03 5.15 11.08
CA ALA A 70 -0.76 3.78 10.65
C ALA A 70 -0.70 3.66 9.13
N LEU A 71 -1.63 4.28 8.41
CA LEU A 71 -1.69 4.26 6.96
C LEU A 71 -0.51 4.99 6.33
N TRP A 72 -0.09 6.14 6.88
CA TRP A 72 1.14 6.80 6.44
C TRP A 72 2.36 5.89 6.52
N PHE A 73 2.57 5.27 7.68
CA PHE A 73 3.68 4.35 7.88
C PHE A 73 3.62 3.19 6.89
N LEU A 74 2.47 2.53 6.77
CA LEU A 74 2.28 1.39 5.87
C LEU A 74 2.43 1.76 4.39
N THR A 75 1.95 2.94 3.97
CA THR A 75 2.12 3.43 2.61
C THR A 75 3.59 3.71 2.30
N ILE A 76 4.33 4.33 3.21
CA ILE A 76 5.77 4.54 3.06
C ILE A 76 6.49 3.19 2.90
N VAL A 77 6.21 2.23 3.79
CA VAL A 77 6.78 0.88 3.71
C VAL A 77 6.43 0.20 2.38
N SER A 78 5.17 0.28 1.94
CA SER A 78 4.73 -0.30 0.66
C SER A 78 5.46 0.30 -0.53
N ILE A 79 5.63 1.63 -0.57
CA ILE A 79 6.38 2.32 -1.62
C ILE A 79 7.83 1.86 -1.63
N LEU A 80 8.48 1.84 -0.47
CA LEU A 80 9.89 1.44 -0.35
C LEU A 80 10.10 -0.01 -0.81
N LEU A 81 9.26 -0.94 -0.35
CA LEU A 81 9.36 -2.35 -0.72
C LEU A 81 9.08 -2.56 -2.21
N ASN A 82 8.05 -1.91 -2.76
CA ASN A 82 7.68 -2.14 -4.15
C ASN A 82 8.71 -1.57 -5.14
N ILE A 83 9.34 -0.43 -4.82
CA ILE A 83 10.32 0.21 -5.71
C ILE A 83 11.74 -0.36 -5.50
N ALA A 84 12.04 -0.99 -4.35
CA ALA A 84 13.38 -1.52 -4.04
C ALA A 84 13.99 -2.41 -5.16
N PRO A 85 13.26 -3.36 -5.78
CA PRO A 85 13.76 -4.14 -6.91
C PRO A 85 14.35 -3.30 -8.07
N ILE A 86 13.74 -2.17 -8.42
CA ILE A 86 14.25 -1.27 -9.47
C ILE A 86 15.63 -0.72 -9.11
N PHE A 87 15.78 -0.24 -7.86
CA PHE A 87 17.05 0.32 -7.40
C PHE A 87 18.14 -0.75 -7.34
N LEU A 88 17.81 -1.95 -6.88
CA LEU A 88 18.74 -3.06 -6.81
C LEU A 88 19.15 -3.56 -8.20
N GLU A 89 18.21 -3.66 -9.14
CA GLU A 89 18.49 -4.01 -10.54
C GLU A 89 19.43 -2.98 -11.20
N ARG A 90 19.19 -1.68 -10.99
CA ARG A 90 20.07 -0.61 -11.48
C ARG A 90 21.47 -0.66 -10.87
N ARG A 91 21.59 -0.98 -9.57
CA ARG A 91 22.90 -1.15 -8.91
C ARG A 91 23.67 -2.35 -9.47
N ARG A 92 22.97 -3.45 -9.79
CA ARG A 92 23.60 -4.65 -10.38
C ARG A 92 24.15 -4.40 -11.79
N LYS A 93 23.44 -3.62 -12.62
CA LYS A 93 23.90 -3.26 -13.99
C LYS A 93 25.09 -2.30 -14.03
N LYS A 94 25.38 -1.59 -12.92
CA LYS A 94 26.54 -0.69 -12.80
C LYS A 94 27.81 -1.39 -12.30
N LYS A 95 27.68 -2.60 -11.75
CA LYS A 95 28.81 -3.46 -11.37
C LYS A 95 29.14 -4.38 -12.53
#